data_AF-A0A7Y3AV20-F1
#
_entry.id   AF-A0A7Y3AV20-F1
#
_cell.length_a   1.000
_cell.length_b   1.000
_cell.length_c   1.000
_cell.angle_alpha   90.00
_cell.angle_beta   90.00
_cell.angle_gamma   90.00
#
_symmetry.space_group_name_H-M   'P 1'
#
loop_
_entity.id
_entity.type
_entity.pdbx_description
1 polymer ?
#
loop_
_entity_poly.entity_id
_entity_poly.type
_entity_poly.pdbx_seq_one_letter_code
_entity_poly.pdbx_strand_id
1 'polypeptide(L)' 'FDSNALPIENFPVFGYSIIDLDDIDNDRKIEFVCKDQENALVLYKIN' A
#
# COMPACT_ATOMS: atom_id res chain seq x y z
N PHE A 1 -2.67 7.37 -2.34
CA PHE A 1 -2.59 8.63 -3.11
C PHE A 1 -3.18 8.39 -4.49
N ASP A 2 -3.80 9.38 -5.12
CA ASP A 2 -4.29 9.28 -6.50
C ASP A 2 -3.15 9.50 -7.52
N SER A 3 -3.46 9.44 -8.82
CA SER A 3 -2.48 9.71 -9.89
C SER A 3 -1.95 11.15 -9.91
N ASN A 4 -2.53 12.05 -9.09
CA ASN A 4 -2.06 13.42 -8.89
C ASN A 4 -1.25 13.57 -7.60
N ALA A 5 -0.86 12.45 -6.96
CA ALA A 5 -0.18 12.41 -5.68
C ALA A 5 -0.98 13.08 -4.53
N LEU A 6 -2.31 13.10 -4.64
CA LEU A 6 -3.19 13.59 -3.58
C LEU A 6 -3.58 12.45 -2.63
N PRO A 7 -3.69 12.68 -1.31
CA PRO A 7 -4.22 11.68 -0.39
C PRO A 7 -5.62 11.25 -0.82
N ILE A 8 -5.90 9.94 -0.76
CA ILE A 8 -7.26 9.43 -0.96
C ILE A 8 -8.00 9.62 0.36
N GLU A 9 -9.09 10.37 0.33
CA GLU A 9 -9.85 10.70 1.53
C GLU A 9 -10.36 9.42 2.22
N ASN A 10 -10.27 9.38 3.55
CA ASN A 10 -10.66 8.24 4.39
C ASN A 10 -9.93 6.92 4.10
N PHE A 11 -8.80 6.96 3.38
CA PHE A 11 -7.94 5.79 3.18
C PHE A 11 -6.76 5.82 4.16
N PRO A 12 -6.81 5.04 5.26
CA PRO A 12 -5.73 5.04 6.24
C PRO A 12 -4.49 4.32 5.69
N VAL A 13 -3.43 5.08 5.41
CA VAL A 13 -2.10 4.53 5.10
C VAL A 13 -1.27 4.58 6.38
N PHE A 14 -0.97 3.41 6.94
CA PHE A 14 -0.11 3.26 8.10
C PHE A 14 1.15 2.50 7.66
N GLY A 15 2.28 3.19 7.66
CA GLY A 15 3.59 2.63 7.29
C GLY A 15 4.69 3.64 7.58
N TYR A 16 5.83 3.16 8.07
CA TYR A 16 6.99 3.97 8.42
C TYR A 16 8.04 4.02 7.28
N SER A 17 7.83 3.26 6.19
CA SER A 17 8.73 3.22 5.02
C SER A 17 8.06 3.71 3.73
N ILE A 18 8.86 3.78 2.66
CA ILE A 18 8.37 3.82 1.29
C ILE A 18 7.41 2.65 1.02
N ILE A 19 6.48 2.87 0.08
CA ILE A 19 5.57 1.84 -0.42
C ILE A 19 6.15 1.20 -1.68
N ASP A 20 5.98 -0.11 -1.82
CA ASP A 20 6.25 -0.84 -3.07
C ASP A 20 4.93 -1.35 -3.65
N LEU A 21 4.77 -1.27 -4.97
CA LEU A 21 3.56 -1.64 -5.72
C LEU A 21 3.86 -2.85 -6.62
N ASP A 22 3.08 -3.93 -6.50
CA ASP A 22 3.22 -5.15 -7.32
C ASP A 22 1.91 -5.96 -7.35
N ASP A 23 1.81 -6.96 -8.23
CA ASP A 23 0.76 -8.00 -8.26
C ASP A 23 1.23 -9.18 -7.41
N ILE A 24 1.04 -9.07 -6.09
CA ILE A 24 1.75 -9.90 -5.10
C ILE A 24 1.20 -11.33 -5.05
N ASP A 25 -0.10 -11.51 -5.30
CA ASP A 25 -0.75 -12.82 -5.31
C ASP A 25 -1.16 -13.30 -6.70
N ASN A 26 -0.74 -12.58 -7.76
CA ASN A 26 -0.90 -12.94 -9.16
C ASN A 26 -2.39 -13.02 -9.58
N ASP A 27 -3.22 -12.11 -9.04
CA ASP A 27 -4.64 -11.98 -9.36
C ASP A 27 -4.96 -10.86 -10.38
N ARG A 28 -3.92 -10.15 -10.85
CA ARG A 28 -3.96 -8.99 -11.76
C ARG A 28 -4.54 -7.72 -11.16
N LYS A 29 -4.58 -7.61 -9.84
CA LYS A 29 -4.83 -6.36 -9.12
C LYS A 29 -3.51 -5.82 -8.59
N ILE A 30 -3.48 -4.51 -8.34
CA ILE A 30 -2.31 -3.86 -7.79
C ILE A 30 -2.50 -3.78 -6.27
N GLU A 31 -1.56 -4.39 -5.55
CA GLU A 31 -1.39 -4.19 -4.12
C GLU A 31 -0.23 -3.24 -3.84
N PHE A 32 -0.19 -2.74 -2.60
CA PHE A 32 1.03 -2.15 -2.09
C PHE A 32 1.39 -2.69 -0.72
N VAL A 33 2.70 -2.79 -0.49
CA VAL A 33 3.30 -3.20 0.77
C VAL A 33 4.10 -2.05 1.36
N CYS A 34 4.04 -1.90 2.69
CA CYS A 34 4.91 -1.01 3.43
C CYS A 34 5.39 -1.68 4.72
N LYS A 35 6.56 -1.26 5.20
CA LYS A 35 7.00 -1.59 6.55
C LYS A 35 6.20 -0.76 7.53
N ASP A 36 5.60 -1.42 8.51
CA ASP A 36 5.09 -0.73 9.70
C ASP A 36 6.23 -0.60 10.73
N GLN A 37 6.11 -1.18 11.92
CA GLN A 37 7.16 -1.19 12.94
C GLN A 37 8.37 -2.03 12.50
N GLU A 38 9.39 -2.17 13.36
CA GLU A 38 10.68 -2.79 12.99
C GLU A 38 10.58 -4.18 12.33
N ASN A 39 9.55 -4.97 12.63
CA ASN A 39 9.40 -6.35 12.19
C ASN A 39 8.03 -6.68 11.57
N ALA A 40 7.31 -5.68 11.05
CA ALA A 40 5.99 -5.89 10.46
C ALA A 40 5.92 -5.32 9.03
N LEU A 41 5.30 -6.08 8.13
CA LEU A 41 4.88 -5.61 6.81
C LEU A 41 3.36 -5.55 6.78
N VAL A 42 2.81 -4.50 6.19
CA VAL A 42 1.38 -4.33 5.97
C VAL A 42 1.12 -4.39 4.48
N LEU A 43 0.16 -5.24 4.09
CA LEU A 43 -0.30 -5.40 2.71
C LEU A 43 -1.69 -4.79 2.58
N TYR A 44 -1.84 -3.89 1.62
CA TYR A 44 -3.12 -3.27 1.29
C TYR A 44 -3.62 -3.76 -0.06
N LYS A 45 -4.89 -4.18 -0.09
CA LYS A 45 -5.61 -4.59 -1.30
C LYS A 45 -6.70 -3.58 -1.63
N ILE A 46 -6.77 -3.18 -2.89
CA ILE A 46 -7.86 -2.37 -3.42
C ILE A 46 -8.91 -3.34 -4.01
N ASN A 47 -10.16 -3.22 -3.57
CA ASN A 47 -11.27 -4.07 -4.05
C ASN A 47 -11.88 -3.56 -5.35
#